data_AF-A0AAF0CBH3-F1
#
_entry.id   AF-A0AAF0CBH3-F1
#
_cell.length_a   1.000
_cell.length_b   1.000
_cell.length_c   1.000
_cell.angle_alpha   90.00
_cell.angle_beta   90.00
_cell.angle_gamma   90.00
#
_symmetry.space_group_name_H-M   'P 1'
#
loop_
_entity.id
_entity.type
_entity.pdbx_description
1 polymer ?
#
loop_
_entity_poly.entity_id
_entity_poly.type
_entity_poly.pdbx_seq_one_letter_code
_entity_poly.pdbx_strand_id
1 'polypeptide(L)'
;MQNTAWTTVFRVLAFRTRASFIALFSCLVAFVAPAAAAADTRLLPVREDAVFVDYFATLPFRETPFAPLSGIHRLTEADAAQRNHFRFEYDRKGRPIRVAFMLGDLVREVNDAANYYFYTPVVEISYGPSTETRIFFDKHGNRINANGDVFREQYTLDKNGYRKELTFYDHKDEPSANSWGVVRYEWSILDDGEVIEKRFDTEGNLAPLRASLPFYETRLHYGYAGWLSVMRNYGLEGKLVLNELNAAQDMLEFNANGDIMSWNVLDVNGDLIDGNSPRIARGIMEKNEFGYDISERYENAAGERVMNAYGRTYNKTTYDEFGNYLERGNYTLDGSSLLINEQRGYAGFRYEYDPSGHNRISLELFDENKKGVANATSGFARVEYDYDQQGNMIEIRFLTTDGVLMDRNDTGLAIIQHEYDSRGRRIETRYLNAKGVLTNDARTSIAVTRREYGDHGVPTRVTNYNADMELVE
;
A
#
# COMPACT_ATOMS: atom_id res chain seq x y z
N MET A 1 -11.21 12.35 -7.13
CA MET A 1 -12.09 11.32 -6.52
C MET A 1 -11.18 10.29 -5.88
N GLN A 2 -11.43 9.86 -4.64
CA GLN A 2 -10.55 8.91 -3.95
C GLN A 2 -10.94 7.48 -4.36
N ASN A 3 -10.04 6.74 -5.01
CA ASN A 3 -10.35 5.43 -5.59
C ASN A 3 -10.64 4.37 -4.52
N THR A 4 -11.92 4.21 -4.23
CA THR A 4 -12.53 2.95 -3.82
C THR A 4 -12.46 1.94 -4.96
N ALA A 5 -12.01 0.71 -4.69
CA ALA A 5 -12.44 -0.48 -5.45
C ALA A 5 -12.15 -1.77 -4.68
N TRP A 6 -13.05 -2.13 -3.77
CA TRP A 6 -13.41 -3.53 -3.61
C TRP A 6 -14.07 -4.00 -4.93
N THR A 7 -14.28 -5.27 -5.21
CA THR A 7 -15.46 -5.99 -4.67
C THR A 7 -15.58 -7.31 -5.40
N THR A 8 -16.18 -8.33 -4.76
CA THR A 8 -17.05 -9.35 -5.41
C THR A 8 -16.97 -10.93 -5.06
N VAL A 9 -17.81 -11.90 -5.61
CA VAL A 9 -18.41 -13.26 -5.13
C VAL A 9 -18.76 -14.46 -6.10
N PHE A 10 -18.75 -15.79 -5.69
CA PHE A 10 -19.83 -16.89 -5.75
C PHE A 10 -19.41 -18.37 -5.42
N ARG A 11 -20.18 -19.36 -4.85
CA ARG A 11 -21.18 -19.58 -3.75
C ARG A 11 -21.67 -21.08 -3.80
N VAL A 12 -22.06 -21.79 -2.71
CA VAL A 12 -23.28 -22.71 -2.61
C VAL A 12 -23.47 -23.51 -1.29
N LEU A 13 -24.69 -23.38 -0.73
CA LEU A 13 -25.48 -24.14 0.28
C LEU A 13 -24.97 -24.54 1.68
N ALA A 14 -25.93 -24.53 2.62
CA ALA A 14 -25.78 -24.61 4.08
C ALA A 14 -26.60 -25.76 4.69
N PHE A 15 -26.38 -26.04 5.99
CA PHE A 15 -27.48 -26.32 6.94
C PHE A 15 -27.07 -25.98 8.39
N ARG A 16 -28.02 -25.50 9.21
CA ARG A 16 -27.88 -25.27 10.65
C ARG A 16 -28.58 -26.38 11.44
N THR A 17 -28.02 -26.79 12.59
CA THR A 17 -28.75 -26.89 13.89
C THR A 17 -27.80 -27.26 15.04
N ARG A 18 -28.10 -26.79 16.26
CA ARG A 18 -27.45 -27.21 17.51
C ARG A 18 -28.36 -28.21 18.25
N ALA A 19 -27.81 -29.32 18.76
CA ALA A 19 -28.20 -29.93 20.03
C ALA A 19 -27.20 -31.03 20.43
N SER A 20 -26.83 -31.10 21.70
CA SER A 20 -25.90 -32.10 22.25
C SER A 20 -26.61 -33.38 22.65
N PHE A 21 -26.08 -34.55 22.30
CA PHE A 21 -26.26 -35.79 23.08
C PHE A 21 -25.07 -36.75 22.86
N ILE A 22 -24.69 -37.46 23.92
CA ILE A 22 -23.61 -38.46 23.94
C ILE A 22 -24.21 -39.84 23.69
N ALA A 23 -23.69 -40.61 22.71
CA ALA A 23 -23.25 -42.01 22.90
C ALA A 23 -22.82 -42.73 21.61
N LEU A 24 -21.76 -43.53 21.78
CA LEU A 24 -21.41 -44.79 21.10
C LEU A 24 -20.95 -44.79 19.63
N PHE A 25 -19.72 -45.32 19.50
CA PHE A 25 -18.99 -45.67 18.29
C PHE A 25 -19.73 -46.66 17.37
N SER A 26 -19.63 -46.40 16.07
CA SER A 26 -19.55 -47.46 15.05
C SER A 26 -18.52 -47.05 14.00
N CYS A 27 -17.39 -47.76 13.94
CA CYS A 27 -16.28 -47.44 13.05
C CYS A 27 -16.67 -47.61 11.58
N LEU A 28 -16.72 -46.50 10.84
CA LEU A 28 -16.50 -46.53 9.39
C LEU A 28 -15.12 -45.94 9.12
N VAL A 29 -14.14 -46.79 8.83
CA VAL A 29 -12.82 -46.34 8.35
C VAL A 29 -12.98 -45.92 6.90
N ALA A 30 -13.44 -44.68 6.70
CA ALA A 30 -13.26 -44.01 5.43
C ALA A 30 -11.76 -43.77 5.25
N PHE A 31 -11.16 -44.46 4.27
CA PHE A 31 -9.85 -44.08 3.74
C PHE A 31 -9.99 -42.71 3.07
N VAL A 32 -9.90 -41.65 3.88
CA VAL A 32 -9.52 -40.34 3.38
C VAL A 32 -8.09 -40.50 2.90
N ALA A 33 -7.92 -40.70 1.60
CA ALA A 33 -6.61 -40.52 0.98
C ALA A 33 -6.10 -39.14 1.42
N PRO A 34 -4.84 -39.01 1.88
CA PRO A 34 -4.33 -37.72 2.28
C PRO A 34 -4.46 -36.81 1.07
N ALA A 35 -5.32 -35.79 1.18
CA ALA A 35 -5.32 -34.71 0.21
C ALA A 35 -3.88 -34.18 0.22
N ALA A 36 -3.16 -34.37 -0.89
CA ALA A 36 -1.82 -33.83 -1.03
C ALA A 36 -1.94 -32.35 -0.72
N ALA A 37 -1.29 -31.90 0.36
CA ALA A 37 -1.39 -30.52 0.80
C ALA A 37 -1.03 -29.66 -0.41
N ALA A 38 -1.98 -28.85 -0.87
CA ALA A 38 -1.76 -28.00 -2.03
C ALA A 38 -0.54 -27.14 -1.72
N ALA A 39 0.43 -27.12 -2.64
CA ALA A 39 1.64 -26.34 -2.45
C ALA A 39 1.24 -24.89 -2.16
N ASP A 40 1.88 -24.28 -1.15
CA ASP A 40 1.57 -22.90 -0.78
C ASP A 40 1.83 -21.99 -1.97
N THR A 41 0.74 -21.42 -2.51
CA THR A 41 0.76 -20.61 -3.73
C THR A 41 1.52 -19.29 -3.57
N ARG A 42 1.94 -18.96 -2.34
CA ARG A 42 2.80 -17.81 -2.02
C ARG A 42 4.30 -18.09 -2.15
N LEU A 43 4.71 -19.34 -2.34
CA LEU A 43 6.12 -19.69 -2.56
C LEU A 43 6.59 -19.14 -3.92
N LEU A 44 7.65 -18.33 -3.91
CA LEU A 44 8.21 -17.73 -5.12
C LEU A 44 9.63 -18.26 -5.37
N PRO A 45 9.81 -19.34 -6.16
CA PRO A 45 11.14 -19.83 -6.53
C PRO A 45 11.86 -18.80 -7.40
N VAL A 46 13.18 -18.63 -7.20
CA VAL A 46 14.04 -17.74 -8.01
C VAL A 46 13.94 -18.11 -9.50
N ARG A 47 13.89 -17.11 -10.38
CA ARG A 47 13.78 -17.33 -11.84
C ARG A 47 15.03 -18.02 -12.39
N GLU A 48 14.84 -18.90 -13.37
CA GLU A 48 15.94 -19.60 -14.06
C GLU A 48 16.88 -18.65 -14.82
N ASP A 49 16.41 -17.47 -15.23
CA ASP A 49 17.21 -16.44 -15.91
C ASP A 49 17.84 -15.40 -14.96
N ALA A 50 17.61 -15.53 -13.65
CA ALA A 50 18.30 -14.75 -12.63
C ALA A 50 19.74 -15.25 -12.45
N VAL A 51 20.68 -14.31 -12.35
CA VAL A 51 22.12 -14.60 -12.19
C VAL A 51 22.66 -14.14 -10.85
N PHE A 52 21.99 -13.19 -10.21
CA PHE A 52 22.20 -12.87 -8.80
C PHE A 52 20.89 -12.42 -8.15
N VAL A 53 20.86 -12.56 -6.83
CA VAL A 53 19.73 -12.20 -5.96
C VAL A 53 20.27 -11.31 -4.86
N ASP A 54 19.56 -10.23 -4.55
CA ASP A 54 19.82 -9.40 -3.38
C ASP A 54 18.56 -9.20 -2.54
N TYR A 55 18.77 -8.94 -1.25
CA TYR A 55 17.74 -8.75 -0.26
C TYR A 55 17.90 -7.36 0.36
N PHE A 56 16.81 -6.62 0.52
CA PHE A 56 16.81 -5.26 1.06
C PHE A 56 15.66 -5.09 2.04
N ALA A 57 15.87 -4.46 3.20
CA ALA A 57 14.77 -4.25 4.16
C ALA A 57 13.73 -3.24 3.64
N THR A 58 14.18 -2.23 2.89
CA THR A 58 13.36 -1.10 2.42
C THR A 58 13.78 -0.62 1.03
N LEU A 59 12.94 0.21 0.40
CA LEU A 59 13.25 0.91 -0.85
C LEU A 59 13.57 2.40 -0.56
N PRO A 60 14.32 3.10 -1.43
CA PRO A 60 14.47 4.55 -1.33
C PRO A 60 13.13 5.23 -1.67
N PHE A 61 12.86 6.38 -1.04
CA PHE A 61 11.67 7.19 -1.30
C PHE A 61 11.62 7.68 -2.76
N ARG A 62 10.42 7.69 -3.37
CA ARG A 62 10.20 8.02 -4.80
C ARG A 62 8.85 8.72 -5.01
N GLU A 63 8.88 9.82 -5.76
CA GLU A 63 7.68 10.53 -6.26
C GLU A 63 7.49 10.37 -7.79
N THR A 64 8.44 9.74 -8.48
CA THR A 64 8.48 9.63 -9.96
C THR A 64 8.80 8.20 -10.43
N PRO A 65 8.20 7.72 -11.53
CA PRO A 65 8.59 6.48 -12.19
C PRO A 65 9.95 6.55 -12.91
N PHE A 66 10.60 7.72 -12.99
CA PHE A 66 11.85 7.92 -13.71
C PHE A 66 13.01 7.12 -13.11
N ALA A 67 13.20 7.20 -11.79
CA ALA A 67 14.41 6.68 -11.12
C ALA A 67 14.59 5.16 -11.31
N PRO A 68 15.82 4.67 -11.57
CA PRO A 68 16.10 3.24 -11.74
C PRO A 68 15.74 2.44 -10.48
N LEU A 69 15.42 1.16 -10.63
CA LEU A 69 15.02 0.30 -9.52
C LEU A 69 16.21 -0.08 -8.63
N SER A 70 16.05 0.10 -7.32
CA SER A 70 17.06 -0.18 -6.29
C SER A 70 16.39 -0.33 -4.93
N GLY A 71 17.01 -1.12 -4.04
CA GLY A 71 16.69 -1.16 -2.60
C GLY A 71 17.76 -0.44 -1.77
N ILE A 72 17.46 -0.25 -0.49
CA ILE A 72 18.36 0.28 0.55
C ILE A 72 18.35 -0.67 1.76
N HIS A 73 19.32 -0.55 2.67
CA HIS A 73 19.52 -1.48 3.80
C HIS A 73 19.60 -2.94 3.32
N ARG A 74 20.67 -3.25 2.60
CA ARG A 74 20.94 -4.61 2.09
C ARG A 74 21.09 -5.59 3.26
N LEU A 75 20.41 -6.72 3.14
CA LEU A 75 20.34 -7.80 4.13
C LEU A 75 21.20 -8.99 3.72
N THR A 76 21.61 -9.81 4.69
CA THR A 76 22.03 -11.18 4.35
C THR A 76 20.80 -12.06 4.07
N GLU A 77 21.00 -13.19 3.39
CA GLU A 77 19.95 -14.19 3.19
C GLU A 77 19.37 -14.70 4.52
N ALA A 78 20.21 -14.83 5.57
CA ALA A 78 19.77 -15.23 6.90
C ALA A 78 18.88 -14.18 7.59
N ASP A 79 19.20 -12.88 7.44
CA ASP A 79 18.35 -11.80 7.98
C ASP A 79 17.03 -11.74 7.21
N ALA A 80 17.08 -11.83 5.88
CA ALA A 80 15.91 -11.82 5.00
C ALA A 80 14.96 -13.00 5.29
N ALA A 81 15.51 -14.19 5.60
CA ALA A 81 14.74 -15.36 5.99
C ALA A 81 13.88 -15.14 7.26
N GLN A 82 14.22 -14.15 8.09
CA GLN A 82 13.55 -13.84 9.36
C GLN A 82 12.86 -12.48 9.37
N ARG A 83 12.66 -11.82 8.21
CA ARG A 83 11.96 -10.53 8.16
C ARG A 83 11.31 -10.15 6.84
N ASN A 84 10.45 -9.13 6.89
CA ASN A 84 9.94 -8.37 5.76
C ASN A 84 11.10 -7.78 4.95
N HIS A 85 11.19 -8.19 3.69
CA HIS A 85 12.24 -7.74 2.78
C HIS A 85 11.75 -7.66 1.34
N PHE A 86 12.48 -6.90 0.53
CA PHE A 86 12.41 -6.91 -0.91
C PHE A 86 13.48 -7.82 -1.48
N ARG A 87 13.08 -8.89 -2.16
CA ARG A 87 13.97 -9.73 -2.94
C ARG A 87 14.05 -9.18 -4.36
N PHE A 88 15.24 -8.79 -4.78
CA PHE A 88 15.56 -8.38 -6.14
C PHE A 88 16.30 -9.52 -6.85
N GLU A 89 15.84 -9.88 -8.03
CA GLU A 89 16.48 -10.86 -8.92
C GLU A 89 16.94 -10.14 -10.18
N TYR A 90 18.14 -10.45 -10.67
CA TYR A 90 18.82 -9.66 -11.71
C TYR A 90 19.36 -10.49 -12.88
N ASP A 91 19.42 -9.88 -14.06
CA ASP A 91 20.04 -10.45 -15.25
C ASP A 91 21.58 -10.31 -15.26
N ARG A 92 22.21 -10.92 -16.29
CA ARG A 92 23.67 -10.85 -16.53
C ARG A 92 24.23 -9.44 -16.75
N LYS A 93 23.39 -8.43 -16.96
CA LYS A 93 23.78 -7.02 -17.16
C LYS A 93 23.63 -6.18 -15.89
N GLY A 94 23.24 -6.79 -14.77
CA GLY A 94 23.01 -6.08 -13.51
C GLY A 94 21.64 -5.41 -13.40
N ARG A 95 20.67 -5.77 -14.26
CA ARG A 95 19.35 -5.13 -14.32
C ARG A 95 18.31 -5.99 -13.58
N PRO A 96 17.44 -5.39 -12.74
CA PRO A 96 16.43 -6.16 -12.03
C PRO A 96 15.40 -6.72 -13.02
N ILE A 97 15.13 -8.02 -12.92
CA ILE A 97 14.12 -8.75 -13.70
C ILE A 97 12.92 -9.18 -12.84
N ARG A 98 13.06 -9.19 -11.52
CA ARG A 98 11.94 -9.32 -10.58
C ARG A 98 12.22 -8.61 -9.26
N VAL A 99 11.19 -8.01 -8.68
CA VAL A 99 11.18 -7.47 -7.31
C VAL A 99 9.95 -8.02 -6.60
N ALA A 100 10.12 -8.64 -5.43
CA ALA A 100 9.03 -9.21 -4.64
C ALA A 100 9.12 -8.76 -3.17
N PHE A 101 7.98 -8.47 -2.53
CA PHE A 101 7.88 -8.25 -1.09
C PHE A 101 7.57 -9.56 -0.37
N MET A 102 8.42 -9.94 0.58
CA MET A 102 8.48 -11.29 1.13
C MET A 102 8.76 -11.30 2.64
N LEU A 103 8.40 -12.39 3.30
CA LEU A 103 8.92 -12.80 4.61
C LEU A 103 9.32 -14.28 4.50
N GLY A 104 10.58 -14.59 4.73
CA GLY A 104 11.11 -15.89 4.32
C GLY A 104 10.90 -16.13 2.82
N ASP A 105 10.50 -17.35 2.46
CA ASP A 105 10.24 -17.75 1.06
C ASP A 105 8.84 -17.42 0.55
N LEU A 106 7.97 -16.83 1.39
CA LEU A 106 6.58 -16.53 1.06
C LEU A 106 6.41 -15.06 0.67
N VAL A 107 5.78 -14.84 -0.48
CA VAL A 107 5.30 -13.52 -0.90
C VAL A 107 4.19 -13.06 0.04
N ARG A 108 4.22 -11.77 0.40
CA ARG A 108 3.21 -11.14 1.26
C ARG A 108 2.51 -10.00 0.55
N GLU A 109 1.29 -9.71 0.99
CA GLU A 109 0.69 -8.41 0.68
C GLU A 109 1.58 -7.28 1.20
N VAL A 110 1.66 -6.20 0.41
CA VAL A 110 2.32 -4.95 0.81
C VAL A 110 1.65 -4.45 2.09
N ASN A 111 2.43 -4.33 3.18
CA ASN A 111 1.95 -4.03 4.52
C ASN A 111 2.35 -2.61 4.97
N ASP A 112 1.98 -2.22 6.19
CA ASP A 112 2.30 -0.89 6.75
C ASP A 112 3.81 -0.58 6.83
N ALA A 113 4.69 -1.59 6.81
CA ALA A 113 6.15 -1.44 6.83
C ALA A 113 6.79 -1.38 5.42
N ALA A 114 6.05 -1.75 4.38
CA ALA A 114 6.54 -1.76 3.02
C ALA A 114 6.49 -0.35 2.42
N ASN A 115 7.63 0.36 2.41
CA ASN A 115 7.76 1.66 1.77
C ASN A 115 7.83 1.51 0.23
N TYR A 116 6.68 1.15 -0.36
CA TYR A 116 6.61 0.55 -1.68
C TYR A 116 5.96 1.43 -2.75
N TYR A 117 6.49 1.37 -3.98
CA TYR A 117 6.06 2.21 -5.09
C TYR A 117 5.07 1.53 -6.05
N PHE A 118 5.15 0.21 -6.25
CA PHE A 118 4.41 -0.48 -7.33
C PHE A 118 3.04 -1.05 -6.91
N TYR A 119 2.55 -0.69 -5.72
CA TYR A 119 1.23 -1.08 -5.18
C TYR A 119 0.91 -2.60 -5.16
N THR A 120 1.89 -3.47 -5.42
CA THR A 120 1.67 -4.91 -5.71
C THR A 120 2.75 -5.81 -5.09
N PRO A 121 2.43 -7.04 -4.65
CA PRO A 121 3.41 -7.93 -4.04
C PRO A 121 4.64 -8.27 -4.90
N VAL A 122 4.45 -8.45 -6.22
CA VAL A 122 5.52 -8.84 -7.15
C VAL A 122 5.45 -8.04 -8.45
N VAL A 123 6.60 -7.55 -8.88
CA VAL A 123 6.83 -6.90 -10.18
C VAL A 123 7.84 -7.71 -10.97
N GLU A 124 7.47 -8.19 -12.15
CA GLU A 124 8.44 -8.74 -13.11
C GLU A 124 8.75 -7.73 -14.20
N ILE A 125 10.03 -7.70 -14.60
CA ILE A 125 10.60 -6.72 -15.50
C ILE A 125 11.27 -7.47 -16.65
N SER A 126 11.07 -6.97 -17.87
CA SER A 126 11.68 -7.49 -19.09
C SER A 126 12.23 -6.33 -19.93
N TYR A 127 13.22 -6.63 -20.78
CA TYR A 127 13.95 -5.60 -21.52
C TYR A 127 14.09 -5.95 -23.00
N GLY A 128 13.58 -5.08 -23.87
CA GLY A 128 13.88 -5.10 -25.31
C GLY A 128 15.15 -4.33 -25.66
N PRO A 129 15.40 -4.09 -26.96
CA PRO A 129 16.54 -3.29 -27.43
C PRO A 129 16.50 -1.83 -26.94
N SER A 130 15.30 -1.25 -26.81
CA SER A 130 15.06 0.14 -26.40
C SER A 130 13.82 0.27 -25.49
N THR A 131 13.48 -0.79 -24.77
CA THR A 131 12.29 -0.83 -23.90
C THR A 131 12.57 -1.53 -22.57
N GLU A 132 11.89 -1.08 -21.53
CA GLU A 132 11.72 -1.79 -20.25
C GLU A 132 10.21 -2.00 -20.07
N THR A 133 9.76 -3.22 -19.78
CA THR A 133 8.33 -3.53 -19.59
C THR A 133 8.15 -4.19 -18.23
N ARG A 134 7.21 -3.66 -17.43
CA ARG A 134 6.86 -4.22 -16.11
C ARG A 134 5.44 -4.75 -16.07
N ILE A 135 5.28 -5.82 -15.32
CA ILE A 135 4.02 -6.53 -15.12
C ILE A 135 3.88 -6.93 -13.66
N PHE A 136 2.63 -7.01 -13.18
CA PHE A 136 2.32 -7.06 -11.75
C PHE A 136 1.55 -8.31 -11.37
N PHE A 137 1.85 -8.85 -10.18
CA PHE A 137 1.20 -10.04 -9.64
C PHE A 137 0.82 -9.86 -8.17
N ASP A 138 -0.27 -10.52 -7.76
CA ASP A 138 -0.62 -10.70 -6.35
C ASP A 138 0.29 -11.73 -5.66
N LYS A 139 0.09 -11.95 -4.36
CA LYS A 139 0.87 -12.92 -3.59
C LYS A 139 0.70 -14.38 -4.02
N HIS A 140 -0.26 -14.70 -4.89
CA HIS A 140 -0.54 -16.04 -5.40
C HIS A 140 -0.08 -16.21 -6.86
N GLY A 141 0.58 -15.21 -7.44
CA GLY A 141 1.05 -15.24 -8.82
C GLY A 141 -0.04 -14.98 -9.86
N ASN A 142 -1.21 -14.45 -9.49
CA ASN A 142 -2.18 -13.98 -10.48
C ASN A 142 -1.79 -12.59 -11.00
N ARG A 143 -1.86 -12.37 -12.31
CA ARG A 143 -1.65 -11.04 -12.91
C ARG A 143 -2.73 -10.04 -12.48
N ILE A 144 -2.34 -8.88 -11.96
CA ILE A 144 -3.25 -7.85 -11.43
C ILE A 144 -2.97 -6.46 -12.01
N ASN A 145 -3.89 -5.52 -11.77
CA ASN A 145 -3.61 -4.09 -11.92
C ASN A 145 -2.78 -3.61 -10.71
N ALA A 146 -1.89 -2.64 -10.91
CA ALA A 146 -1.12 -2.01 -9.85
C ALA A 146 -1.75 -0.71 -9.33
N ASN A 147 -1.99 0.26 -10.21
CA ASN A 147 -2.52 1.57 -9.83
C ASN A 147 -3.67 1.95 -10.75
N GLY A 148 -4.91 1.90 -10.28
CA GLY A 148 -6.09 2.05 -11.13
C GLY A 148 -6.20 0.87 -12.10
N ASP A 149 -6.30 1.15 -13.40
CA ASP A 149 -6.40 0.13 -14.46
C ASP A 149 -5.08 -0.20 -15.15
N VAL A 150 -3.94 0.14 -14.52
CA VAL A 150 -2.60 -0.16 -15.03
C VAL A 150 -2.21 -1.62 -14.76
N PHE A 151 -2.30 -2.46 -15.79
CA PHE A 151 -1.95 -3.89 -15.79
C PHE A 151 -0.52 -4.16 -16.31
N ARG A 152 0.04 -3.22 -17.09
CA ARG A 152 1.40 -3.23 -17.63
C ARG A 152 1.96 -1.81 -17.74
N GLU A 153 3.23 -1.65 -17.40
CA GLU A 153 4.04 -0.47 -17.72
C GLU A 153 4.94 -0.78 -18.92
N GLN A 154 5.05 0.15 -19.88
CA GLN A 154 6.08 0.09 -20.91
C GLN A 154 6.84 1.41 -20.99
N TYR A 155 8.14 1.34 -20.69
CA TYR A 155 9.08 2.42 -20.86
C TYR A 155 9.75 2.36 -22.23
N THR A 156 9.92 3.52 -22.85
CA THR A 156 10.83 3.71 -23.99
C THR A 156 12.16 4.26 -23.48
N LEU A 157 13.27 3.66 -23.91
CA LEU A 157 14.63 4.05 -23.56
C LEU A 157 15.30 4.81 -24.72
N ASP A 158 16.15 5.77 -24.39
CA ASP A 158 17.01 6.47 -25.35
C ASP A 158 18.21 5.60 -25.78
N LYS A 159 19.05 6.14 -26.68
CA LYS A 159 20.26 5.47 -27.18
C LYS A 159 21.32 5.15 -26.10
N ASN A 160 21.23 5.78 -24.93
CA ASN A 160 22.14 5.61 -23.80
C ASN A 160 21.54 4.67 -22.74
N GLY A 161 20.26 4.28 -22.87
CA GLY A 161 19.52 3.46 -21.92
C GLY A 161 18.72 4.24 -20.88
N TYR A 162 18.65 5.58 -20.96
CA TYR A 162 17.82 6.39 -20.06
C TYR A 162 16.35 6.35 -20.46
N ARG A 163 15.45 6.39 -19.47
CA ARG A 163 14.00 6.42 -19.72
C ARG A 163 13.60 7.77 -20.32
N LYS A 164 12.93 7.71 -21.46
CA LYS A 164 12.39 8.88 -22.18
C LYS A 164 10.88 8.99 -22.04
N GLU A 165 10.19 7.86 -21.97
CA GLU A 165 8.73 7.80 -21.90
C GLU A 165 8.30 6.59 -21.07
N LEU A 166 7.12 6.67 -20.46
CA LEU A 166 6.38 5.55 -19.88
C LEU A 166 4.93 5.64 -20.35
N THR A 167 4.41 4.57 -20.95
CA THR A 167 2.96 4.41 -21.23
C THR A 167 2.41 3.26 -20.42
N PHE A 168 1.22 3.45 -19.86
CA PHE A 168 0.47 2.42 -19.14
C PHE A 168 -0.56 1.72 -20.03
N TYR A 169 -0.82 0.44 -19.73
CA TYR A 169 -1.80 -0.37 -20.47
C TYR A 169 -2.68 -1.19 -19.52
N ASP A 170 -3.92 -1.45 -19.94
CA ASP A 170 -4.87 -2.32 -19.25
C ASP A 170 -4.64 -3.81 -19.57
N HIS A 171 -5.56 -4.66 -19.07
CA HIS A 171 -5.53 -6.11 -19.29
C HIS A 171 -5.94 -6.54 -20.71
N LYS A 172 -6.25 -5.61 -21.60
CA LYS A 172 -6.54 -5.82 -23.02
C LYS A 172 -5.43 -5.26 -23.92
N ASP A 173 -4.32 -4.82 -23.32
CA ASP A 173 -3.20 -4.12 -23.96
C ASP A 173 -3.56 -2.74 -24.56
N GLU A 174 -4.66 -2.11 -24.12
CA GLU A 174 -5.05 -0.76 -24.53
C GLU A 174 -4.48 0.31 -23.57
N PRO A 175 -4.14 1.54 -24.04
CA PRO A 175 -3.64 2.60 -23.18
C PRO A 175 -4.60 2.95 -22.05
N SER A 176 -4.10 3.02 -20.81
CA SER A 176 -4.93 3.07 -19.60
C SER A 176 -4.46 4.13 -18.61
N ALA A 177 -5.40 4.73 -17.87
CA ALA A 177 -5.07 5.73 -16.86
C ALA A 177 -4.79 5.08 -15.50
N ASN A 178 -3.79 5.62 -14.79
CA ASN A 178 -3.60 5.34 -13.37
C ASN A 178 -4.66 6.05 -12.50
N SER A 179 -4.66 5.84 -11.18
CA SER A 179 -5.63 6.46 -10.26
C SER A 179 -5.58 8.00 -10.19
N TRP A 180 -4.64 8.65 -10.89
CA TRP A 180 -4.54 10.10 -11.00
C TRP A 180 -4.96 10.63 -12.38
N GLY A 181 -5.42 9.77 -13.29
CA GLY A 181 -5.82 10.14 -14.65
C GLY A 181 -4.65 10.20 -15.65
N VAL A 182 -3.43 9.81 -15.26
CA VAL A 182 -2.25 9.84 -16.13
C VAL A 182 -2.15 8.52 -16.89
N VAL A 183 -2.04 8.60 -18.22
CA VAL A 183 -1.77 7.47 -19.13
C VAL A 183 -0.29 7.37 -19.49
N ARG A 184 0.39 8.51 -19.62
CA ARG A 184 1.74 8.59 -20.16
C ARG A 184 2.59 9.64 -19.45
N TYR A 185 3.87 9.33 -19.26
CA TYR A 185 4.91 10.24 -18.79
C TYR A 185 5.93 10.47 -19.91
N GLU A 186 6.41 11.69 -20.06
CA GLU A 186 7.58 12.04 -20.87
C GLU A 186 8.68 12.63 -19.98
N TRP A 187 9.93 12.28 -20.29
CA TRP A 187 11.12 12.82 -19.64
C TRP A 187 12.14 13.38 -20.63
N SER A 188 12.74 14.50 -20.27
CA SER A 188 13.95 15.03 -20.93
C SER A 188 14.97 15.47 -19.88
N ILE A 189 16.24 15.17 -20.14
CA ILE A 189 17.37 15.52 -19.26
C ILE A 189 18.02 16.78 -19.84
N LEU A 190 18.23 17.79 -19.00
CA LEU A 190 18.91 19.04 -19.35
C LEU A 190 20.44 18.89 -19.23
N ASP A 191 21.19 19.85 -19.79
CA ASP A 191 22.66 19.85 -19.80
C ASP A 191 23.29 19.89 -18.38
N ASP A 192 22.54 20.36 -17.37
CA ASP A 192 22.92 20.37 -15.95
C ASP A 192 22.50 19.11 -15.18
N GLY A 193 21.83 18.16 -15.86
CA GLY A 193 21.31 16.92 -15.28
C GLY A 193 19.93 17.03 -14.63
N GLU A 194 19.27 18.20 -14.62
CA GLU A 194 17.88 18.31 -14.17
C GLU A 194 16.95 17.56 -15.14
N VAL A 195 16.03 16.76 -14.59
CA VAL A 195 15.09 15.95 -15.38
C VAL A 195 13.73 16.65 -15.40
N ILE A 196 13.29 17.09 -16.58
CA ILE A 196 11.94 17.57 -16.82
C ILE A 196 11.02 16.34 -16.95
N GLU A 197 9.90 16.35 -16.24
CA GLU A 197 8.84 15.36 -16.27
C GLU A 197 7.50 16.00 -16.65
N LYS A 198 6.84 15.42 -17.64
CA LYS A 198 5.48 15.79 -18.08
C LYS A 198 4.57 14.58 -18.04
N ARG A 199 3.29 14.81 -17.75
CA ARG A 199 2.25 13.79 -17.62
C ARG A 199 1.15 14.09 -18.63
N PHE A 200 0.52 13.06 -19.17
CA PHE A 200 -0.55 13.18 -20.15
C PHE A 200 -1.75 12.31 -19.79
N ASP A 201 -2.95 12.84 -20.04
CA ASP A 201 -4.22 12.15 -19.84
C ASP A 201 -4.61 11.27 -21.06
N THR A 202 -5.82 10.72 -21.04
CA THR A 202 -6.39 9.90 -22.12
C THR A 202 -6.68 10.66 -23.41
N GLU A 203 -6.78 11.98 -23.36
CA GLU A 203 -7.03 12.84 -24.52
C GLU A 203 -5.71 13.37 -25.12
N GLY A 204 -4.59 13.20 -24.41
CA GLY A 204 -3.27 13.71 -24.78
C GLY A 204 -3.01 15.14 -24.28
N ASN A 205 -3.85 15.69 -23.40
CA ASN A 205 -3.58 16.96 -22.74
C ASN A 205 -2.53 16.78 -21.64
N LEU A 206 -1.93 17.88 -21.17
CA LEU A 206 -1.07 17.84 -19.99
C LEU A 206 -1.90 17.55 -18.73
N ALA A 207 -1.57 16.45 -18.05
CA ALA A 207 -2.17 16.07 -16.78
C ALA A 207 -1.40 16.71 -15.60
N PRO A 208 -2.08 17.06 -14.49
CA PRO A 208 -1.43 17.55 -13.29
C PRO A 208 -0.67 16.45 -12.54
N LEU A 209 0.27 16.82 -11.66
CA LEU A 209 0.98 15.92 -10.75
C LEU A 209 0.01 15.02 -9.95
N ARG A 210 -1.05 15.62 -9.41
CA ARG A 210 -2.25 14.92 -8.89
C ARG A 210 -3.42 15.91 -8.83
N ALA A 211 -4.65 15.43 -8.66
CA ALA A 211 -5.85 16.27 -8.63
C ALA A 211 -5.82 17.42 -7.59
N SER A 212 -5.04 17.30 -6.52
CA SER A 212 -4.83 18.35 -5.49
C SER A 212 -3.53 19.16 -5.66
N LEU A 213 -2.71 18.87 -6.67
CA LEU A 213 -1.48 19.59 -7.01
C LEU A 213 -1.49 19.89 -8.52
N PRO A 214 -2.07 21.03 -8.96
CA PRO A 214 -2.25 21.39 -10.36
C PRO A 214 -0.95 21.89 -11.01
N PHE A 215 0.05 21.02 -11.03
CA PHE A 215 1.37 21.25 -11.61
C PHE A 215 1.57 20.35 -12.83
N TYR A 216 1.97 20.92 -13.96
CA TYR A 216 1.91 20.26 -15.28
C TYR A 216 3.29 19.95 -15.87
N GLU A 217 4.33 20.55 -15.30
CA GLU A 217 5.73 20.19 -15.51
C GLU A 217 6.38 20.06 -14.13
N THR A 218 7.05 18.95 -13.85
CA THR A 218 7.87 18.78 -12.64
C THR A 218 9.32 18.72 -13.07
N ARG A 219 10.22 19.44 -12.40
CA ARG A 219 11.66 19.30 -12.62
C ARG A 219 12.31 18.65 -11.41
N LEU A 220 13.11 17.65 -11.68
CA LEU A 220 13.63 16.70 -10.71
C LEU A 220 15.15 16.84 -10.68
N HIS A 221 15.67 17.38 -9.58
CA HIS A 221 17.10 17.47 -9.34
C HIS A 221 17.55 16.30 -8.46
N TYR A 222 18.51 15.52 -8.95
CA TYR A 222 19.11 14.40 -8.22
C TYR A 222 20.45 14.83 -7.63
N GLY A 223 20.64 14.61 -6.33
CA GLY A 223 21.91 14.87 -5.65
C GLY A 223 23.00 13.87 -6.06
N TYR A 224 24.24 14.14 -5.64
CA TYR A 224 25.42 13.35 -6.02
C TYR A 224 25.31 11.83 -5.74
N ALA A 225 24.55 11.44 -4.71
CA ALA A 225 24.30 10.04 -4.36
C ALA A 225 23.20 9.36 -5.23
N GLY A 226 22.62 10.05 -6.21
CA GLY A 226 21.54 9.55 -7.06
C GLY A 226 20.14 9.65 -6.47
N TRP A 227 19.98 10.30 -5.30
CA TRP A 227 18.70 10.52 -4.64
C TRP A 227 18.01 11.79 -5.14
N LEU A 228 16.68 11.74 -5.31
CA LEU A 228 15.86 12.90 -5.67
C LEU A 228 15.94 13.94 -4.55
N SER A 229 16.60 15.06 -4.77
CA SER A 229 16.88 16.07 -3.75
C SER A 229 15.88 17.24 -3.79
N VAL A 230 15.48 17.68 -4.98
CA VAL A 230 14.49 18.75 -5.13
C VAL A 230 13.53 18.42 -6.27
N MET A 231 12.22 18.56 -6.00
CA MET A 231 11.16 18.62 -6.99
C MET A 231 10.69 20.06 -7.14
N ARG A 232 10.70 20.59 -8.35
CA ARG A 232 10.22 21.94 -8.68
C ARG A 232 8.98 21.85 -9.53
N ASN A 233 7.90 22.52 -9.11
CA ASN A 233 6.59 22.32 -9.69
C ASN A 233 6.12 23.54 -10.50
N TYR A 234 5.91 23.33 -11.80
CA TYR A 234 5.62 24.36 -12.77
C TYR A 234 4.17 24.30 -13.26
N GLY A 235 3.57 25.47 -13.49
CA GLY A 235 2.26 25.62 -14.10
C GLY A 235 2.28 25.48 -15.62
N LEU A 236 1.11 25.61 -16.25
CA LEU A 236 0.93 25.48 -17.72
C LEU A 236 1.81 26.43 -18.55
N GLU A 237 2.21 27.59 -17.99
CA GLU A 237 3.08 28.56 -18.67
C GLU A 237 4.59 28.23 -18.60
N GLY A 238 4.97 27.07 -18.05
CA GLY A 238 6.39 26.72 -17.86
C GLY A 238 7.10 27.62 -16.83
N LYS A 239 6.33 28.14 -15.86
CA LYS A 239 6.83 28.95 -14.72
C LYS A 239 6.60 28.20 -13.42
N LEU A 240 7.52 28.37 -12.47
CA LEU A 240 7.35 27.90 -11.09
C LEU A 240 6.19 28.65 -10.44
N VAL A 241 5.25 27.94 -9.79
CA VAL A 241 4.02 28.53 -9.23
C VAL A 241 3.69 27.97 -7.87
N LEU A 242 3.08 28.79 -7.02
CA LEU A 242 2.44 28.32 -5.79
C LEU A 242 1.12 27.61 -6.13
N ASN A 243 0.82 26.52 -5.44
CA ASN A 243 -0.52 25.94 -5.39
C ASN A 243 -1.40 26.63 -4.32
N GLU A 244 -2.65 26.18 -4.18
CA GLU A 244 -3.62 26.64 -3.17
C GLU A 244 -3.18 26.40 -1.71
N LEU A 245 -2.08 25.67 -1.51
CA LEU A 245 -1.47 25.36 -0.22
C LEU A 245 -0.04 25.93 -0.14
N ASN A 246 0.23 27.06 -0.81
CA ASN A 246 1.50 27.82 -0.74
C ASN A 246 2.78 27.06 -1.13
N ALA A 247 2.71 25.87 -1.71
CA ALA A 247 3.89 25.10 -2.10
C ALA A 247 4.20 25.31 -3.59
N ALA A 248 5.50 25.40 -3.92
CA ALA A 248 5.99 25.37 -5.30
C ALA A 248 7.12 24.34 -5.50
N GLN A 249 7.88 24.01 -4.46
CA GLN A 249 8.94 23.00 -4.51
C GLN A 249 8.87 22.10 -3.27
N ASP A 250 9.32 20.86 -3.43
CA ASP A 250 9.48 19.90 -2.33
C ASP A 250 10.96 19.47 -2.31
N MET A 251 11.67 19.74 -1.21
CA MET A 251 13.08 19.35 -1.02
C MET A 251 13.17 18.19 -0.03
N LEU A 252 13.95 17.18 -0.40
CA LEU A 252 14.05 15.90 0.29
C LEU A 252 15.51 15.70 0.74
N GLU A 253 15.71 15.57 2.05
CA GLU A 253 17.03 15.36 2.63
C GLU A 253 17.27 13.87 2.87
N PHE A 254 18.44 13.35 2.47
CA PHE A 254 18.79 11.94 2.61
C PHE A 254 20.08 11.74 3.41
N ASN A 255 20.16 10.65 4.18
CA ASN A 255 21.42 10.18 4.75
C ASN A 255 22.25 9.38 3.72
N ALA A 256 23.45 8.95 4.12
CA ALA A 256 24.34 8.18 3.25
C ALA A 256 23.81 6.79 2.83
N ASN A 257 22.85 6.22 3.57
CA ASN A 257 22.23 4.92 3.27
C ASN A 257 21.05 5.05 2.28
N GLY A 258 20.62 6.27 1.95
CA GLY A 258 19.43 6.51 1.13
C GLY A 258 18.12 6.58 1.91
N ASP A 259 18.20 6.73 3.24
CA ASP A 259 17.03 7.08 4.05
C ASP A 259 16.67 8.54 3.88
N ILE A 260 15.38 8.82 3.63
CA ILE A 260 14.86 10.18 3.76
C ILE A 260 14.83 10.57 5.25
N MET A 261 15.47 11.71 5.57
CA MET A 261 15.59 12.29 6.91
C MET A 261 14.61 13.44 7.12
N SER A 262 14.32 14.23 6.07
CA SER A 262 13.22 15.19 6.10
C SER A 262 12.63 15.44 4.71
N TRP A 263 11.37 15.85 4.71
CA TRP A 263 10.71 16.48 3.57
C TRP A 263 10.41 17.94 3.93
N ASN A 264 10.66 18.85 2.99
CA ASN A 264 10.65 20.29 3.20
C ASN A 264 9.82 20.96 2.10
N VAL A 265 8.83 21.76 2.47
CA VAL A 265 7.96 22.49 1.55
C VAL A 265 8.53 23.89 1.35
N LEU A 266 8.80 24.25 0.09
CA LEU A 266 9.38 25.54 -0.27
C LEU A 266 8.46 26.34 -1.21
N ASP A 267 8.60 27.65 -1.14
CA ASP A 267 7.94 28.61 -2.01
C ASP A 267 8.64 28.72 -3.40
N VAL A 268 8.30 29.75 -4.17
CA VAL A 268 8.92 30.01 -5.50
C VAL A 268 10.36 30.55 -5.44
N ASN A 269 10.79 31.08 -4.29
CA ASN A 269 12.14 31.59 -4.07
C ASN A 269 13.07 30.49 -3.52
N GLY A 270 12.51 29.42 -2.94
CA GLY A 270 13.23 28.36 -2.25
C GLY A 270 13.22 28.53 -0.72
N ASP A 271 12.42 29.45 -0.19
CA ASP A 271 12.25 29.67 1.23
C ASP A 271 11.25 28.67 1.82
N LEU A 272 11.49 28.21 3.06
CA LEU A 272 10.57 27.32 3.79
C LEU A 272 9.21 28.00 4.00
N ILE A 273 8.13 27.25 3.74
CA ILE A 273 6.76 27.79 3.84
C ILE A 273 5.80 26.74 4.41
N ASP A 274 4.88 27.18 5.28
CA ASP A 274 3.81 26.31 5.77
C ASP A 274 2.83 26.00 4.65
N GLY A 275 3.02 24.83 4.05
CA GLY A 275 2.35 24.48 2.81
C GLY A 275 2.11 22.99 2.60
N ASN A 276 1.53 22.68 1.43
CA ASN A 276 0.98 21.36 1.08
C ASN A 276 0.07 20.79 2.21
N SER A 277 -0.31 19.52 2.11
CA SER A 277 -0.82 18.78 3.28
C SER A 277 0.36 18.05 3.91
N PRO A 278 0.62 18.20 5.23
CA PRO A 278 -0.33 18.51 6.30
C PRO A 278 -0.29 19.98 6.83
N ARG A 279 0.01 20.97 5.97
CA ARG A 279 0.07 22.42 6.27
C ARG A 279 1.17 22.81 7.27
N ILE A 280 2.39 22.34 7.03
CA ILE A 280 3.60 22.66 7.81
C ILE A 280 4.80 22.68 6.86
N ALA A 281 5.86 23.39 7.21
CA ALA A 281 7.03 23.54 6.33
C ALA A 281 7.95 22.31 6.28
N ARG A 282 8.12 21.55 7.37
CA ARG A 282 9.06 20.42 7.39
C ARG A 282 8.63 19.24 8.26
N GLY A 283 8.57 18.05 7.68
CA GLY A 283 8.49 16.79 8.44
C GLY A 283 9.86 16.15 8.56
N ILE A 284 10.26 15.80 9.78
CA ILE A 284 11.58 15.23 10.10
C ILE A 284 11.36 13.84 10.68
N MET A 285 12.06 12.87 10.10
CA MET A 285 11.93 11.45 10.40
C MET A 285 13.22 10.89 10.99
N GLU A 286 13.08 9.98 11.94
CA GLU A 286 14.18 9.14 12.42
C GLU A 286 13.86 7.68 12.05
N LYS A 287 14.90 6.95 11.64
CA LYS A 287 14.78 5.56 11.16
C LYS A 287 15.74 4.65 11.92
N ASN A 288 15.37 3.37 12.03
CA ASN A 288 16.26 2.34 12.56
C ASN A 288 17.26 1.84 11.50
N GLU A 289 18.10 0.89 11.88
CA GLU A 289 19.12 0.25 11.03
C GLU A 289 18.59 -0.55 9.83
N PHE A 290 17.28 -0.59 9.62
CA PHE A 290 16.60 -1.21 8.48
C PHE A 290 15.82 -0.21 7.61
N GLY A 291 15.87 1.08 7.95
CA GLY A 291 15.20 2.17 7.22
C GLY A 291 13.72 2.37 7.58
N TYR A 292 13.20 1.68 8.59
CA TYR A 292 11.81 1.85 9.04
C TYR A 292 11.68 3.10 9.94
N ASP A 293 10.60 3.87 9.76
CA ASP A 293 10.34 5.10 10.51
C ASP A 293 10.04 4.79 11.98
N ILE A 294 10.96 5.10 12.89
CA ILE A 294 10.73 4.99 14.34
C ILE A 294 10.13 6.27 14.93
N SER A 295 10.29 7.41 14.25
CA SER A 295 9.85 8.71 14.77
C SER A 295 9.56 9.69 13.61
N GLU A 296 8.55 10.54 13.76
CA GLU A 296 8.26 11.65 12.83
C GLU A 296 7.68 12.87 13.58
N ARG A 297 8.29 14.03 13.41
CA ARG A 297 7.90 15.32 14.03
C ARG A 297 7.81 16.42 12.97
N TYR A 298 7.06 17.49 13.27
CA TYR A 298 6.79 18.58 12.31
C TYR A 298 7.30 19.94 12.80
N GLU A 299 7.82 20.75 11.88
CA GLU A 299 8.25 22.14 12.09
C GLU A 299 7.47 23.09 11.17
N ASN A 300 7.18 24.30 11.66
CA ASN A 300 6.64 25.39 10.86
C ASN A 300 7.74 26.11 10.05
N ALA A 301 7.36 27.09 9.22
CA ALA A 301 8.31 27.88 8.43
C ALA A 301 9.36 28.65 9.25
N ALA A 302 9.11 28.89 10.55
CA ALA A 302 10.07 29.50 11.48
C ALA A 302 11.00 28.48 12.16
N GLY A 303 10.86 27.18 11.87
CA GLY A 303 11.63 26.09 12.49
C GLY A 303 11.11 25.66 13.87
N GLU A 304 9.94 26.14 14.29
CA GLU A 304 9.33 25.79 15.57
C GLU A 304 8.55 24.47 15.48
N ARG A 305 8.63 23.62 16.50
CA ARG A 305 7.86 22.37 16.53
C ARG A 305 6.37 22.66 16.73
N VAL A 306 5.52 22.14 15.83
CA VAL A 306 4.08 22.41 15.82
C VAL A 306 3.22 21.16 15.64
N MET A 307 1.94 21.29 16.00
CA MET A 307 0.91 20.33 15.61
C MET A 307 0.50 20.63 14.16
N ASN A 308 0.47 19.60 13.30
CA ASN A 308 0.01 19.73 11.92
C ASN A 308 -1.53 19.69 11.80
N ALA A 309 -2.07 20.00 10.63
CA ALA A 309 -3.51 20.10 10.40
C ALA A 309 -4.33 18.81 10.65
N TYR A 310 -3.67 17.65 10.76
CA TYR A 310 -4.28 16.36 11.10
C TYR A 310 -4.23 16.04 12.60
N GLY A 311 -3.87 17.01 13.45
CA GLY A 311 -3.76 16.81 14.90
C GLY A 311 -2.57 15.94 15.32
N ARG A 312 -1.52 15.86 14.49
CA ARG A 312 -0.30 15.11 14.81
C ARG A 312 0.82 16.07 15.21
N THR A 313 1.59 15.69 16.22
CA THR A 313 2.64 16.51 16.84
C THR A 313 4.00 15.83 16.72
N TYR A 314 4.14 14.67 17.37
CA TYR A 314 5.32 13.83 17.29
C TYR A 314 4.86 12.37 17.34
N ASN A 315 5.00 11.63 16.24
CA ASN A 315 4.71 10.20 16.22
C ASN A 315 5.95 9.40 16.64
N LYS A 316 5.72 8.28 17.33
CA LYS A 316 6.73 7.21 17.49
C LYS A 316 6.13 5.88 17.08
N THR A 317 6.94 5.02 16.46
CA THR A 317 6.55 3.71 15.94
C THR A 317 7.49 2.64 16.47
N THR A 318 6.96 1.45 16.76
CA THR A 318 7.72 0.25 17.12
C THR A 318 7.40 -0.89 16.18
N TYR A 319 8.33 -1.85 16.08
CA TYR A 319 8.30 -2.96 15.14
C TYR A 319 8.62 -4.28 15.84
N ASP A 320 8.15 -5.39 15.29
CA ASP A 320 8.57 -6.74 15.71
C ASP A 320 9.90 -7.15 15.04
N GLU A 321 10.39 -8.34 15.38
CA GLU A 321 11.60 -8.93 14.80
C GLU A 321 11.50 -9.10 13.27
N PHE A 322 10.31 -9.39 12.76
CA PHE A 322 10.03 -9.49 11.34
C PHE A 322 9.93 -8.12 10.63
N GLY A 323 9.99 -7.00 11.36
CA GLY A 323 9.78 -5.66 10.81
C GLY A 323 8.33 -5.35 10.45
N ASN A 324 7.33 -6.01 11.05
CA ASN A 324 5.95 -5.54 11.02
C ASN A 324 5.76 -4.38 12.02
N TYR A 325 4.86 -3.43 11.73
CA TYR A 325 4.44 -2.41 12.72
C TYR A 325 3.81 -3.10 13.94
N LEU A 326 4.26 -2.80 15.16
CA LEU A 326 3.61 -3.23 16.41
C LEU A 326 2.76 -2.14 17.03
N GLU A 327 3.27 -0.91 17.10
CA GLU A 327 2.57 0.19 17.78
C GLU A 327 2.95 1.53 17.17
N ARG A 328 1.98 2.45 17.00
CA ARG A 328 2.24 3.87 16.72
C ARG A 328 1.46 4.75 17.69
N GLY A 329 2.17 5.65 18.37
CA GLY A 329 1.59 6.65 19.26
C GLY A 329 1.85 8.07 18.78
N ASN A 330 0.89 8.96 18.99
CA ASN A 330 1.03 10.41 18.90
C ASN A 330 1.40 10.96 20.29
N TYR A 331 2.46 11.75 20.35
CA TYR A 331 3.04 12.30 21.58
C TYR A 331 3.04 13.82 21.56
N THR A 332 3.13 14.45 22.74
CA THR A 332 3.37 15.87 22.92
C THR A 332 4.61 16.37 22.14
N LEU A 333 4.72 17.70 21.90
CA LEU A 333 5.78 18.30 21.05
C LEU A 333 7.22 18.04 21.53
N ASP A 334 7.39 17.81 22.83
CA ASP A 334 8.63 17.40 23.48
C ASP A 334 8.88 15.87 23.39
N GLY A 335 7.87 15.10 23.02
CA GLY A 335 7.88 13.65 22.94
C GLY A 335 7.74 12.93 24.29
N SER A 336 7.37 13.62 25.36
CA SER A 336 7.36 13.05 26.72
C SER A 336 6.13 12.19 27.04
N SER A 337 4.95 12.59 26.57
CA SER A 337 3.66 11.99 26.94
C SER A 337 2.83 11.67 25.71
N LEU A 338 1.96 10.67 25.78
CA LEU A 338 0.96 10.43 24.73
C LEU A 338 -0.06 11.58 24.67
N LEU A 339 -0.59 11.86 23.49
CA LEU A 339 -1.53 12.93 23.23
C LEU A 339 -2.68 12.43 22.36
N ILE A 340 -3.91 12.51 22.87
CA ILE A 340 -5.14 12.24 22.11
C ILE A 340 -5.18 13.14 20.87
N ASN A 341 -5.37 12.52 19.71
CA ASN A 341 -5.73 13.23 18.50
C ASN A 341 -7.24 13.53 18.53
N GLU A 342 -7.62 14.78 18.80
CA GLU A 342 -9.03 15.18 18.98
C GLU A 342 -9.93 14.83 17.78
N GLN A 343 -9.39 14.89 16.55
CA GLN A 343 -10.12 14.53 15.32
C GLN A 343 -10.42 13.02 15.22
N ARG A 344 -9.69 12.16 15.95
CA ARG A 344 -9.75 10.70 15.87
C ARG A 344 -10.20 10.00 17.15
N GLY A 345 -10.11 10.67 18.30
CA GLY A 345 -10.51 10.14 19.61
C GLY A 345 -9.53 9.18 20.29
N TYR A 346 -8.31 9.01 19.76
CA TYR A 346 -7.30 8.11 20.31
C TYR A 346 -5.90 8.74 20.27
N ALA A 347 -4.99 8.27 21.14
CA ALA A 347 -3.58 8.69 21.16
C ALA A 347 -2.69 7.79 20.31
N GLY A 348 -3.04 6.51 20.15
CA GLY A 348 -2.34 5.62 19.24
C GLY A 348 -3.09 4.32 18.95
N PHE A 349 -2.40 3.41 18.28
CA PHE A 349 -2.89 2.06 18.01
C PHE A 349 -1.77 1.03 18.13
N ARG A 350 -2.15 -0.21 18.44
CA ARG A 350 -1.28 -1.39 18.37
C ARG A 350 -1.84 -2.44 17.43
N TYR A 351 -0.94 -3.25 16.89
CA TYR A 351 -1.23 -4.42 16.08
C TYR A 351 -0.73 -5.68 16.79
N GLU A 352 -1.43 -6.78 16.59
CA GLU A 352 -0.97 -8.12 16.96
C GLU A 352 -0.87 -8.97 15.69
N TYR A 353 0.12 -9.86 15.62
CA TYR A 353 0.33 -10.79 14.51
C TYR A 353 0.29 -12.23 15.03
N ASP A 354 0.11 -13.18 14.11
CA ASP A 354 0.37 -14.58 14.40
C ASP A 354 1.87 -14.81 14.74
N PRO A 355 2.23 -15.94 15.39
CA PRO A 355 3.62 -16.21 15.78
C PRO A 355 4.63 -16.34 14.63
N SER A 356 4.18 -16.37 13.38
CA SER A 356 5.03 -16.38 12.19
C SER A 356 5.18 -14.99 11.56
N GLY A 357 4.55 -13.96 12.14
CA GLY A 357 4.56 -12.58 11.64
C GLY A 357 3.78 -12.37 10.34
N HIS A 358 3.20 -13.40 9.72
CA HIS A 358 2.61 -13.34 8.37
C HIS A 358 1.26 -12.65 8.32
N ASN A 359 0.39 -12.85 9.31
CA ASN A 359 -0.96 -12.30 9.33
C ASN A 359 -1.18 -11.44 10.58
N ARG A 360 -1.74 -10.24 10.40
CA ARG A 360 -2.17 -9.35 11.49
C ARG A 360 -3.47 -9.89 12.07
N ILE A 361 -3.46 -10.40 13.30
CA ILE A 361 -4.66 -10.96 13.95
C ILE A 361 -5.55 -9.88 14.60
N SER A 362 -4.99 -8.73 15.01
CA SER A 362 -5.78 -7.64 15.57
C SER A 362 -5.21 -6.23 15.35
N LEU A 363 -6.08 -5.22 15.54
CA LEU A 363 -5.72 -3.83 15.84
C LEU A 363 -6.49 -3.38 17.08
N GLU A 364 -5.84 -2.68 18.02
CA GLU A 364 -6.48 -2.01 19.15
C GLU A 364 -6.09 -0.52 19.16
N LEU A 365 -7.07 0.38 19.35
CA LEU A 365 -6.88 1.82 19.54
C LEU A 365 -6.78 2.15 21.04
N PHE A 366 -5.87 3.04 21.43
CA PHE A 366 -5.67 3.40 22.86
C PHE A 366 -5.62 4.90 23.17
N ASP A 367 -5.98 5.23 24.41
CA ASP A 367 -5.93 6.55 25.03
C ASP A 367 -4.50 6.96 25.49
N GLU A 368 -4.34 8.15 26.06
CA GLU A 368 -3.05 8.60 26.60
C GLU A 368 -2.51 7.75 27.76
N ASN A 369 -3.36 6.91 28.36
CA ASN A 369 -3.06 5.98 29.45
C ASN A 369 -2.85 4.52 28.97
N LYS A 370 -2.72 4.30 27.65
CA LYS A 370 -2.59 2.98 26.99
C LYS A 370 -3.81 2.05 27.09
N LYS A 371 -4.97 2.54 27.50
CA LYS A 371 -6.23 1.79 27.61
C LYS A 371 -7.03 1.85 26.31
N GLY A 372 -7.75 0.77 25.99
CA GLY A 372 -8.61 0.70 24.81
C GLY A 372 -9.64 1.84 24.74
N VAL A 373 -9.77 2.49 23.58
CA VAL A 373 -10.70 3.63 23.37
C VAL A 373 -11.35 3.57 21.99
N ALA A 374 -12.60 4.03 21.89
CA ALA A 374 -13.34 4.08 20.63
C ALA A 374 -12.84 5.19 19.68
N ASN A 375 -12.78 4.90 18.39
CA ASN A 375 -12.57 5.93 17.36
C ASN A 375 -13.75 6.90 17.31
N ALA A 376 -13.47 8.20 17.38
CA ALA A 376 -14.50 9.25 17.43
C ALA A 376 -15.49 9.24 16.24
N THR A 377 -15.05 8.82 15.05
CA THR A 377 -15.89 8.84 13.83
C THR A 377 -16.61 7.51 13.61
N SER A 378 -15.89 6.39 13.70
CA SER A 378 -16.38 5.06 13.31
C SER A 378 -16.81 4.17 14.47
N GLY A 379 -16.53 4.57 15.71
CA GLY A 379 -17.04 3.96 16.94
C GLY A 379 -16.29 2.71 17.42
N PHE A 380 -15.62 1.95 16.54
CA PHE A 380 -14.87 0.77 16.95
C PHE A 380 -13.63 1.14 17.78
N ALA A 381 -13.26 0.27 18.73
CA ALA A 381 -12.02 0.36 19.50
C ALA A 381 -11.00 -0.72 19.09
N ARG A 382 -11.49 -1.90 18.69
CA ARG A 382 -10.66 -3.04 18.28
C ARG A 382 -11.18 -3.63 16.96
N VAL A 383 -10.27 -4.21 16.19
CA VAL A 383 -10.55 -4.98 14.97
C VAL A 383 -9.88 -6.34 15.10
N GLU A 384 -10.56 -7.41 14.73
CA GLU A 384 -9.98 -8.75 14.55
C GLU A 384 -10.03 -9.18 13.09
N TYR A 385 -9.08 -10.03 12.71
CA TYR A 385 -8.94 -10.57 11.36
C TYR A 385 -8.73 -12.09 11.40
N ASP A 386 -9.53 -12.83 10.66
CA ASP A 386 -9.37 -14.27 10.47
C ASP A 386 -8.82 -14.57 9.07
N TYR A 387 -8.04 -15.65 8.95
CA TYR A 387 -7.38 -16.06 7.71
C TYR A 387 -7.56 -17.55 7.43
N ASP A 388 -7.55 -17.92 6.14
CA ASP A 388 -7.43 -19.32 5.71
C ASP A 388 -5.98 -19.83 5.78
N GLN A 389 -5.77 -21.11 5.44
CA GLN A 389 -4.45 -21.75 5.45
C GLN A 389 -3.47 -21.18 4.40
N GLN A 390 -3.95 -20.45 3.39
CA GLN A 390 -3.13 -19.75 2.40
C GLN A 390 -2.89 -18.28 2.78
N GLY A 391 -3.30 -17.84 3.98
CA GLY A 391 -3.19 -16.45 4.42
C GLY A 391 -4.13 -15.50 3.67
N ASN A 392 -5.26 -15.99 3.16
CA ASN A 392 -6.35 -15.13 2.67
C ASN A 392 -7.18 -14.66 3.86
N MET A 393 -7.35 -13.34 4.00
CA MET A 393 -8.23 -12.78 5.02
C MET A 393 -9.68 -13.15 4.68
N ILE A 394 -10.32 -13.96 5.53
CA ILE A 394 -11.69 -14.48 5.35
C ILE A 394 -12.74 -13.72 6.15
N GLU A 395 -12.36 -13.08 7.26
CA GLU A 395 -13.27 -12.26 8.06
C GLU A 395 -12.55 -11.06 8.70
N ILE A 396 -13.27 -9.93 8.81
CA ILE A 396 -12.92 -8.75 9.60
C ILE A 396 -14.06 -8.47 10.57
N ARG A 397 -13.77 -8.32 11.86
CA ARG A 397 -14.76 -8.00 12.92
C ARG A 397 -14.45 -6.66 13.59
N PHE A 398 -15.45 -5.79 13.73
CA PHE A 398 -15.36 -4.52 14.45
C PHE A 398 -15.94 -4.64 15.87
N LEU A 399 -15.16 -4.22 16.86
CA LEU A 399 -15.40 -4.50 18.28
C LEU A 399 -15.37 -3.24 19.14
N THR A 400 -16.18 -3.22 20.20
CA THR A 400 -16.11 -2.26 21.30
C THR A 400 -14.84 -2.49 22.15
N THR A 401 -14.60 -1.58 23.11
CA THR A 401 -13.54 -1.74 24.14
C THR A 401 -13.69 -3.02 24.96
N ASP A 402 -14.92 -3.52 25.12
CA ASP A 402 -15.23 -4.73 25.89
C ASP A 402 -15.18 -6.02 25.04
N GLY A 403 -14.71 -5.92 23.79
CA GLY A 403 -14.61 -7.07 22.88
C GLY A 403 -15.96 -7.55 22.30
N VAL A 404 -16.99 -6.70 22.30
CA VAL A 404 -18.32 -7.04 21.75
C VAL A 404 -18.43 -6.53 20.32
N LEU A 405 -19.01 -7.32 19.41
CA LEU A 405 -19.32 -6.90 18.04
C LEU A 405 -20.20 -5.65 18.01
N MET A 406 -19.86 -4.68 17.16
CA MET A 406 -20.63 -3.45 17.00
C MET A 406 -20.76 -3.01 15.54
N ASP A 407 -21.89 -2.39 15.23
CA ASP A 407 -22.08 -1.70 13.96
C ASP A 407 -21.27 -0.41 13.96
N ARG A 408 -20.36 -0.25 13.01
CA ARG A 408 -19.61 1.00 12.84
C ARG A 408 -20.55 2.17 12.53
N ASN A 409 -20.35 3.29 13.22
CA ASN A 409 -21.16 4.51 13.05
C ASN A 409 -21.13 5.07 11.62
N ASP A 410 -20.09 4.75 10.84
CA ASP A 410 -19.75 5.40 9.57
C ASP A 410 -20.14 4.61 8.31
N THR A 411 -20.64 3.39 8.50
CA THR A 411 -20.93 2.38 7.44
C THR A 411 -22.06 1.42 7.81
N GLY A 412 -22.40 1.25 9.10
CA GLY A 412 -23.40 0.30 9.58
C GLY A 412 -22.92 -1.16 9.67
N LEU A 413 -21.62 -1.41 9.48
CA LEU A 413 -21.05 -2.76 9.38
C LEU A 413 -20.36 -3.19 10.67
N ALA A 414 -20.53 -4.45 11.06
CA ALA A 414 -19.80 -5.08 12.16
C ALA A 414 -18.88 -6.22 11.69
N ILE A 415 -19.25 -6.91 10.60
CA ILE A 415 -18.49 -8.03 10.05
C ILE A 415 -18.38 -7.84 8.54
N ILE A 416 -17.18 -8.10 8.00
CA ILE A 416 -16.93 -8.21 6.56
C ILE A 416 -16.38 -9.62 6.30
N GLN A 417 -17.02 -10.39 5.41
CA GLN A 417 -16.63 -11.77 5.09
C GLN A 417 -16.19 -11.94 3.64
N HIS A 418 -15.24 -12.85 3.40
CA HIS A 418 -14.66 -13.14 2.10
C HIS A 418 -14.58 -14.64 1.81
N GLU A 419 -14.89 -15.02 0.57
CA GLU A 419 -14.60 -16.34 0.01
C GLU A 419 -13.52 -16.16 -1.08
N TYR A 420 -12.81 -17.24 -1.45
CA TYR A 420 -11.71 -17.22 -2.42
C TYR A 420 -11.79 -18.46 -3.31
N ASP A 421 -11.27 -18.36 -4.53
CA ASP A 421 -11.15 -19.50 -5.44
C ASP A 421 -9.83 -20.27 -5.17
N SER A 422 -9.64 -21.37 -5.89
CA SER A 422 -8.43 -22.20 -5.76
C SER A 422 -7.12 -21.53 -6.21
N ARG A 423 -7.17 -20.30 -6.76
CA ARG A 423 -6.01 -19.47 -7.09
C ARG A 423 -5.80 -18.33 -6.08
N GLY A 424 -6.52 -18.31 -4.96
CA GLY A 424 -6.46 -17.22 -3.98
C GLY A 424 -7.10 -15.91 -4.48
N ARG A 425 -7.92 -15.95 -5.54
CA ARG A 425 -8.64 -14.78 -6.03
C ARG A 425 -9.96 -14.66 -5.28
N ARG A 426 -10.23 -13.50 -4.68
CA ARG A 426 -11.37 -13.29 -3.77
C ARG A 426 -12.71 -13.45 -4.50
N ILE A 427 -13.44 -14.52 -4.25
CA ILE A 427 -14.80 -14.77 -4.75
C ILE A 427 -15.85 -14.82 -3.62
N GLU A 428 -15.77 -13.99 -2.57
CA GLU A 428 -16.96 -13.38 -1.91
C GLU A 428 -16.59 -12.07 -1.21
N THR A 429 -17.56 -11.17 -1.08
CA THR A 429 -17.57 -10.04 -0.15
C THR A 429 -19.01 -9.89 0.35
N ARG A 430 -19.23 -10.12 1.64
CA ARG A 430 -20.50 -9.89 2.36
C ARG A 430 -20.27 -8.91 3.49
N TYR A 431 -21.24 -8.04 3.72
CA TYR A 431 -21.24 -7.09 4.82
C TYR A 431 -22.41 -7.39 5.77
N LEU A 432 -22.12 -7.52 7.07
CA LEU A 432 -23.11 -7.90 8.08
C LEU A 432 -23.06 -6.94 9.27
N ASN A 433 -24.21 -6.71 9.88
CA ASN A 433 -24.32 -6.02 11.17
C ASN A 433 -23.95 -6.94 12.34
N ALA A 434 -23.92 -6.39 13.55
CA ALA A 434 -23.52 -7.07 14.79
C ALA A 434 -24.44 -8.24 15.19
N LYS A 435 -25.61 -8.36 14.56
CA LYS A 435 -26.53 -9.50 14.72
C LYS A 435 -26.25 -10.63 13.71
N GLY A 436 -25.22 -10.49 12.87
CA GLY A 436 -24.91 -11.43 11.79
C GLY A 436 -25.93 -11.41 10.66
N VAL A 437 -26.62 -10.29 10.44
CA VAL A 437 -27.60 -10.11 9.36
C VAL A 437 -26.97 -9.26 8.26
N LEU A 438 -27.15 -9.70 7.02
CA LEU A 438 -26.69 -9.00 5.83
C LEU A 438 -27.21 -7.55 5.82
N THR A 439 -26.32 -6.58 5.59
CA THR A 439 -26.61 -5.15 5.77
C THR A 439 -25.89 -4.33 4.70
N ASN A 440 -26.58 -3.31 4.17
CA ASN A 440 -25.98 -2.37 3.22
C ASN A 440 -24.90 -1.53 3.92
N ASP A 441 -23.71 -1.44 3.32
CA ASP A 441 -22.77 -0.35 3.62
C ASP A 441 -23.46 0.98 3.32
N ALA A 442 -23.63 1.81 4.35
CA ALA A 442 -24.32 3.09 4.27
C ALA A 442 -23.68 4.07 3.26
N ARG A 443 -22.45 3.82 2.79
CA ARG A 443 -21.75 4.66 1.79
C ARG A 443 -22.01 4.25 0.35
N THR A 444 -22.29 2.98 0.11
CA THR A 444 -22.38 2.39 -1.24
C THR A 444 -23.73 1.73 -1.54
N SER A 445 -24.58 1.53 -0.52
CA SER A 445 -25.82 0.73 -0.60
C SER A 445 -25.63 -0.75 -0.94
N ILE A 446 -24.39 -1.23 -0.96
CA ILE A 446 -24.02 -2.62 -1.27
C ILE A 446 -23.98 -3.44 0.02
N ALA A 447 -24.49 -4.67 0.00
CA ALA A 447 -24.33 -5.66 1.08
C ALA A 447 -23.60 -6.93 0.63
N VAL A 448 -23.80 -7.36 -0.62
CA VAL A 448 -23.07 -8.46 -1.27
C VAL A 448 -22.60 -7.98 -2.63
N THR A 449 -21.50 -8.52 -3.13
CA THR A 449 -20.90 -8.03 -4.38
C THR A 449 -20.39 -9.26 -5.16
N ARG A 450 -20.59 -9.52 -6.48
CA ARG A 450 -20.36 -10.82 -7.22
C ARG A 450 -19.39 -10.87 -8.46
N ARG A 451 -18.28 -11.67 -8.38
CA ARG A 451 -16.96 -11.59 -9.11
C ARG A 451 -16.88 -12.84 -9.96
N GLU A 452 -16.61 -12.67 -11.23
CA GLU A 452 -16.02 -13.72 -12.05
C GLU A 452 -14.69 -13.25 -12.62
N TYR A 453 -13.78 -14.19 -12.83
CA TYR A 453 -12.44 -13.95 -13.33
C TYR A 453 -12.20 -14.79 -14.57
N GLY A 454 -11.50 -14.21 -15.56
CA GLY A 454 -10.89 -14.96 -16.65
C GLY A 454 -9.55 -15.58 -16.24
N ASP A 455 -8.55 -15.49 -17.11
CA ASP A 455 -7.21 -16.05 -16.87
C ASP A 455 -6.33 -15.22 -15.90
N HIS A 456 -6.78 -14.03 -15.52
CA HIS A 456 -6.02 -13.08 -14.70
C HIS A 456 -6.63 -12.90 -13.29
N GLY A 457 -5.93 -12.15 -12.43
CA GLY A 457 -6.40 -11.66 -11.14
C GLY A 457 -7.25 -10.38 -11.23
N VAL A 458 -7.62 -9.96 -12.45
CA VAL A 458 -8.57 -8.88 -12.71
C VAL A 458 -9.96 -9.49 -13.00
N PRO A 459 -11.04 -9.02 -12.38
CA PRO A 459 -12.37 -9.58 -12.60
C PRO A 459 -12.91 -9.23 -14.00
N THR A 460 -13.48 -10.21 -14.69
CA THR A 460 -14.21 -10.02 -15.96
C THR A 460 -15.67 -9.62 -15.76
N ARG A 461 -16.22 -9.89 -14.56
CA ARG A 461 -17.53 -9.40 -14.13
C ARG A 461 -17.50 -9.02 -12.65
N VAL A 462 -18.20 -7.94 -12.33
CA VAL A 462 -18.46 -7.37 -11.01
C VAL A 462 -19.98 -7.11 -10.95
N THR A 463 -20.67 -7.53 -9.90
CA THR A 463 -22.14 -7.43 -9.81
C THR A 463 -22.60 -7.13 -8.40
N ASN A 464 -23.17 -5.96 -8.14
CA ASN A 464 -23.44 -5.49 -6.78
C ASN A 464 -24.87 -5.84 -6.34
N TYR A 465 -25.06 -6.08 -5.05
CA TYR A 465 -26.36 -6.45 -4.47
C TYR A 465 -26.60 -5.78 -3.13
N ASN A 466 -27.86 -5.40 -2.88
CA ASN A 466 -28.32 -4.89 -1.58
C ASN A 466 -28.56 -6.04 -0.58
N ALA A 467 -29.00 -5.70 0.63
CA ALA A 467 -29.28 -6.64 1.72
C ALA A 467 -30.45 -7.59 1.43
N ASP A 468 -31.36 -7.21 0.52
CA ASP A 468 -32.46 -8.04 0.04
C ASP A 468 -32.06 -8.95 -1.14
N MET A 469 -30.77 -8.95 -1.51
CA MET A 469 -30.20 -9.68 -2.65
C MET A 469 -30.75 -9.24 -4.02
N GLU A 470 -31.20 -8.00 -4.15
CA GLU A 470 -31.52 -7.33 -5.41
C GLU A 470 -30.27 -6.65 -5.97
N LEU A 471 -30.21 -6.41 -7.29
CA LEU A 471 -29.07 -5.76 -7.94
C LEU A 471 -28.98 -4.27 -7.57
N VAL A 472 -27.76 -3.80 -7.34
CA VAL A 472 -27.42 -2.38 -7.23
C VAL A 472 -26.67 -2.00 -8.52
N GLU A 473 -27.18 -0.98 -9.22
CA GLU A 473 -26.57 -0.42 -10.45
C GLU A 473 -25.30 0.39 -10.14
#